data_AF-A0A5N9HF90-F1
#
_entry.id   AF-A0A5N9HF90-F1
#
_cell.length_a   1.000
_cell.length_b   1.000
_cell.length_c   1.000
_cell.angle_alpha   90.00
_cell.angle_beta   90.00
_cell.angle_gamma   90.00
#
_symmetry.space_group_name_H-M   'P 1'
#
loop_
_entity.id
_entity.type
_entity.pdbx_description
1 polymer ?
#
loop_
_entity_poly.entity_id
_entity_poly.type
_entity_poly.pdbx_seq_one_letter_code
_entity_poly.pdbx_strand_id
1 'polypeptide(L)'
;MLQNDRFWGATLHVKVDLATSQTAQDVLDKLDEGNPRIWANSVGDDTVTFNAQTLNADEEDIIVQRLREISSQWPRRHSERRRNI
;
A
#
# COMPACT_ATOMS: atom_id res chain seq x y z
N MET A 1 4.34 23.57 30.76
CA MET A 1 3.23 22.82 30.14
C MET A 1 3.73 22.35 28.78
N LEU A 2 3.72 21.04 28.51
CA LEU A 2 4.00 20.51 27.18
C LEU A 2 2.74 20.77 26.33
N GLN A 3 2.83 21.70 25.39
CA GLN A 3 1.81 21.91 24.38
C GLN A 3 1.94 20.75 23.38
N ASN A 4 1.06 19.76 23.48
CA ASN A 4 0.92 18.74 22.44
C ASN A 4 0.02 19.34 21.36
N ASP A 5 0.63 19.81 20.27
CA ASP A 5 -0.12 20.13 19.07
C ASP A 5 -0.77 18.84 18.57
N ARG A 6 -2.10 18.78 18.63
CA ARG A 6 -2.89 17.68 18.08
C ARG A 6 -3.13 17.95 16.61
N PHE A 7 -2.49 17.17 15.75
CA PHE A 7 -2.75 17.15 14.32
C PHE A 7 -3.71 16.01 14.00
N TRP A 8 -4.78 16.32 13.28
CA TRP A 8 -5.70 15.32 12.73
C TRP A 8 -5.21 14.94 11.34
N GLY A 9 -4.44 13.87 11.25
CA GLY A 9 -3.98 13.34 9.98
C GLY A 9 -4.90 12.29 9.41
N ALA A 10 -5.12 12.37 8.09
CA ALA A 10 -5.67 11.27 7.34
C ALA A 10 -4.55 10.31 6.96
N THR A 11 -4.64 9.06 7.43
CA THR A 11 -3.79 7.96 6.99
C THR A 11 -4.61 7.10 6.03
N LEU A 12 -4.11 6.90 4.82
CA LEU A 12 -4.71 5.96 3.87
C LEU A 12 -4.20 4.55 4.19
N HIS A 13 -5.12 3.60 4.36
CA HIS A 13 -4.81 2.19 4.56
C HIS A 13 -5.13 1.41 3.28
N VAL A 14 -4.13 0.72 2.74
CA VAL A 14 -4.25 -0.12 1.54
C VAL A 14 -4.00 -1.57 1.95
N LYS A 15 -5.03 -2.41 1.84
CA LYS A 15 -4.93 -3.85 2.14
C LYS A 15 -4.30 -4.61 0.97
N VAL A 16 -3.30 -5.42 1.29
CA VAL A 16 -2.69 -6.41 0.40
C VAL A 16 -3.49 -7.70 0.52
N ASP A 17 -3.93 -8.23 -0.62
CA ASP A 17 -4.57 -9.54 -0.65
C ASP A 17 -3.52 -10.64 -0.43
N LEU A 18 -3.47 -11.20 0.78
CA LEU A 18 -2.54 -12.29 1.12
C LEU A 18 -2.77 -13.55 0.27
N ALA A 19 -3.87 -13.67 -0.49
CA ALA A 19 -4.04 -14.73 -1.47
C ALA A 19 -3.00 -14.67 -2.60
N THR A 20 -2.31 -13.54 -2.80
CA THR A 20 -1.16 -13.43 -3.71
C THR A 20 0.14 -13.94 -3.09
N SER A 21 0.14 -14.42 -1.83
CA SER A 21 1.33 -14.77 -1.05
C SER A 21 2.32 -13.62 -0.85
N GLN A 22 1.85 -12.38 -1.00
CA GLN A 22 2.64 -11.17 -0.80
C GLN A 22 2.18 -10.46 0.46
N THR A 23 3.14 -9.89 1.16
CA THR A 23 2.94 -9.12 2.39
C THR A 23 2.96 -7.61 2.11
N ALA A 24 2.56 -6.82 3.09
CA ALA A 24 2.76 -5.38 3.10
C ALA A 24 4.24 -5.01 2.94
N GLN A 25 5.16 -5.80 3.51
CA GLN A 25 6.60 -5.55 3.36
C GLN A 25 7.06 -5.71 1.91
N ASP A 26 6.56 -6.72 1.19
CA ASP A 26 6.89 -6.91 -0.23
C ASP A 26 6.41 -5.73 -1.09
N VAL A 27 5.27 -5.12 -0.73
CA VAL A 27 4.81 -3.89 -1.38
C VAL A 27 5.75 -2.72 -1.03
N LEU A 28 6.12 -2.56 0.24
CA LEU A 28 7.02 -1.49 0.69
C LEU A 28 8.37 -1.56 -0.03
N ASP A 29 8.96 -2.74 -0.17
CA ASP A 29 10.23 -2.93 -0.86
C ASP A 29 10.13 -2.48 -2.33
N LYS A 30 9.01 -2.80 -3.02
CA LYS A 30 8.77 -2.35 -4.40
C LYS A 30 8.51 -0.85 -4.53
N LEU A 31 7.89 -0.23 -3.52
CA LEU A 31 7.72 1.22 -3.45
C LEU A 31 9.08 1.92 -3.27
N ASP A 32 9.96 1.31 -2.47
CA ASP A 32 11.31 1.80 -2.17
C ASP A 32 12.27 1.68 -3.36
N GLU A 33 12.21 0.57 -4.09
CA GLU A 33 13.05 0.27 -5.27
C GLU A 33 12.75 1.16 -6.49
N GLY A 34 11.56 1.74 -6.58
CA GLY A 34 11.14 2.44 -7.78
C GLY A 34 11.62 3.90 -7.88
N ASN A 35 11.29 4.56 -8.99
CA ASN A 35 11.65 5.94 -9.27
C ASN A 35 10.42 6.74 -9.76
N PRO A 36 9.91 7.73 -9.00
CA PRO A 36 10.41 8.15 -7.69
C PRO A 36 10.28 7.05 -6.64
N ARG A 37 11.15 7.15 -5.64
CA ARG A 37 11.14 6.33 -4.42
C ARG A 37 9.99 6.80 -3.54
N ILE A 38 9.13 5.87 -3.10
CA ILE A 38 7.95 6.19 -2.30
C ILE A 38 8.12 5.57 -0.91
N TRP A 39 8.12 6.42 0.13
CA TRP A 39 8.16 5.98 1.51
C TRP A 39 6.76 5.84 2.10
N ALA A 40 6.49 4.67 2.67
CA ALA A 40 5.24 4.32 3.32
C ALA A 40 5.53 3.47 4.56
N ASN A 41 4.51 3.22 5.37
CA ASN A 41 4.62 2.35 6.55
C ASN A 41 3.73 1.12 6.37
N SER A 42 3.84 0.14 7.26
CA SER A 42 2.92 -0.99 7.33
C SER A 42 2.28 -1.11 8.71
N VAL A 43 1.11 -1.74 8.75
CA VAL A 43 0.45 -2.17 9.98
C VAL A 43 0.17 -3.66 9.83
N GLY A 44 0.94 -4.49 10.54
CA GLY A 44 0.91 -5.94 10.34
C GLY A 44 1.35 -6.35 8.93
N ASP A 45 1.01 -7.59 8.56
CA ASP A 45 1.51 -8.20 7.32
C ASP A 45 0.66 -7.88 6.09
N ASP A 46 -0.51 -7.27 6.24
CA ASP A 46 -1.51 -7.13 5.17
C ASP A 46 -1.86 -5.68 4.82
N THR A 47 -1.29 -4.68 5.50
CA THR A 47 -1.71 -3.29 5.31
C THR A 47 -0.52 -2.36 5.11
N VAL A 48 -0.49 -1.67 3.97
CA VAL A 48 0.40 -0.53 3.70
C VAL A 48 -0.33 0.75 4.06
N THR A 49 0.37 1.71 4.66
CA THR A 49 -0.19 2.99 5.11
C THR A 49 0.59 4.17 4.56
N PHE A 50 -0.16 5.18 4.10
CA PHE A 50 0.36 6.43 3.58
C PHE A 50 -0.15 7.59 4.43
N ASN A 51 0.73 8.51 4.80
CA ASN A 51 0.34 9.75 5.48
C ASN A 51 -0.21 10.72 4.43
N ALA A 52 -1.48 10.57 4.06
CA ALA A 52 -2.09 11.34 2.97
C ALA A 52 -2.00 12.86 3.20
N GLN A 53 -2.04 13.30 4.46
CA GLN A 53 -1.90 14.71 4.82
C GLN A 53 -0.53 15.35 4.47
N THR A 54 0.50 14.54 4.20
CA THR A 54 1.85 15.04 3.89
C THR A 54 2.15 15.04 2.39
N LEU A 55 1.19 14.62 1.56
CA LEU A 55 1.39 14.57 0.11
C LEU A 55 1.25 15.97 -0.49
N ASN A 56 2.13 16.30 -1.43
CA ASN A 56 1.95 17.43 -2.34
C ASN A 56 0.87 17.07 -3.38
N ALA A 57 0.33 18.10 -4.04
CA ALA A 57 -0.56 17.88 -5.18
C ALA A 57 0.08 16.93 -6.21
N ASP A 58 -0.73 16.03 -6.77
CA ASP A 58 -0.37 15.03 -7.78
C ASP A 58 0.50 13.84 -7.27
N GLU A 59 1.01 13.87 -6.04
CA GLU A 59 1.76 12.72 -5.49
C GLU A 59 0.86 11.51 -5.24
N GLU A 60 -0.43 11.72 -4.99
CA GLU A 60 -1.41 10.64 -4.91
C GLU A 60 -1.51 9.83 -6.21
N ASP A 61 -1.44 10.48 -7.37
CA ASP A 61 -1.54 9.82 -8.68
C ASP A 61 -0.30 8.95 -8.94
N ILE A 62 0.87 9.43 -8.53
CA ILE A 62 2.14 8.67 -8.60
C ILE A 62 2.04 7.41 -7.74
N ILE A 63 1.52 7.52 -6.51
CA ILE A 63 1.32 6.38 -5.61
C ILE A 63 0.34 5.37 -6.21
N VAL A 64 -0.81 5.84 -6.69
CA VAL A 64 -1.84 4.97 -7.30
C VAL A 64 -1.28 4.24 -8.51
N GLN A 65 -0.54 4.92 -9.37
CA GLN A 65 0.05 4.33 -10.55
C GLN A 65 1.08 3.25 -10.18
N ARG A 66 1.96 3.52 -9.21
CA ARG A 66 2.93 2.52 -8.75
C ARG A 66 2.27 1.31 -8.11
N LEU A 67 1.22 1.50 -7.31
CA LEU A 67 0.48 0.38 -6.71
C LEU A 67 -0.17 -0.51 -7.78
N ARG A 68 -0.67 0.08 -8.88
CA ARG A 68 -1.19 -0.68 -10.03
C ARG A 68 -0.09 -1.49 -10.71
N GLU A 69 1.08 -0.91 -10.91
CA GLU A 69 2.24 -1.59 -11.48
C GLU A 69 2.67 -2.78 -10.62
N ILE A 70 2.81 -2.59 -9.31
CA ILE A 70 3.15 -3.67 -8.36
C ILE A 70 2.10 -4.77 -8.42
N SER A 71 0.80 -4.41 -8.35
CA SER A 71 -0.29 -5.38 -8.40
C SER A 71 -0.32 -6.18 -9.72
N SER A 72 0.08 -5.57 -10.83
CA SER A 72 0.12 -6.24 -12.14
C SER A 72 1.24 -7.28 -12.28
N GLN A 73 2.31 -7.16 -11.48
CA GLN A 73 3.44 -8.08 -11.49
C GLN A 73 3.16 -9.36 -10.69
N TRP A 74 2.13 -9.35 -9.84
CA TRP A 74 1.84 -10.46 -8.95
C TRP A 74 0.74 -11.36 -9.50
N PRO A 75 0.98 -12.69 -9.58
CA PRO A 75 0.00 -13.61 -10.11
C PRO A 75 -1.23 -13.61 -9.20
N ARG A 76 -2.39 -13.28 -9.76
CA ARG A 76 -3.66 -13.49 -9.06
C ARG A 76 -3.88 -14.98 -8.97
N ARG A 77 -3.90 -15.54 -7.76
CA ARG A 77 -4.41 -16.90 -7.59
C ARG A 77 -5.88 -16.86 -7.95
N HIS A 78 -6.25 -17.43 -9.10
CA HIS A 78 -7.64 -17.72 -9.38
C HIS A 78 -8.14 -18.59 -8.23
N SER A 79 -9.08 -18.09 -7.44
CA SER A 79 -9.87 -18.93 -6.57
C SER A 79 -10.61 -19.89 -7.50
N GLU A 80 -10.06 -21.10 -7.59
CA GLU A 80 -10.67 -22.21 -8.29
C GLU A 80 -11.96 -22.51 -7.54
N ARG A 81 -13.06 -21.84 -7.93
CA ARG A 81 -14.41 -22.27 -7.58
C ARG A 81 -14.56 -23.65 -8.20
N ARG A 82 -14.20 -24.68 -7.44
CA ARG A 82 -14.68 -26.04 -7.62
C ARG A 82 -16.20 -25.99 -7.54
N ARG A 83 -16.84 -25.74 -8.67
CA ARG A 83 -18.25 -26.06 -8.88
C ARG A 83 -18.28 -27.58 -9.00
N ASN A 84 -18.43 -28.24 -7.86
CA ASN A 84 -19.02 -29.58 -7.83
C ASN A 84 -20.48 -29.42 -8.19
N ILE A 85 -20.86 -29.71 -9.44
CA ILE A 85 -22.08 -30.46 -9.81
C ILE A 85 -21.85 -31.05 -11.21
#